data_AF-A0A7C5XJN3-F1
#
_entry.id   AF-A0A7C5XJN3-F1
#
_cell.length_a   1.000
_cell.length_b   1.000
_cell.length_c   1.000
_cell.angle_alpha   90.00
_cell.angle_beta   90.00
_cell.angle_gamma   90.00
#
_symmetry.space_group_name_H-M   'P 1'
#
loop_
_entity.id
_entity.type
_entity.pdbx_description
1 polymer ?
#
loop_
_entity_poly.entity_id
_entity_poly.type
_entity_poly.pdbx_seq_one_letter_code
_entity_poly.pdbx_strand_id
1 'polypeptide(L)'
;MKYRLMDVLACPYCKTFPLTLIVLREKEYPERKYEWSKKPFCEEYCALKNVFIKNYPNPQELPCEECIKKEVVEGVLYCPKCGRWYPIKDEIPILLPDELRNREEDKAFLEKVKDDLVRVNPELGNKIIREGRPLNLST
;
A
#
# COMPACT_ATOMS: atom_id res chain seq x y z
N MET A 1 5.51 2.04 6.65
CA MET A 1 5.84 1.87 5.23
C MET A 1 5.80 3.22 4.59
N LYS A 2 6.93 3.63 4.02
CA LYS A 2 7.06 4.92 3.33
C LYS A 2 6.26 4.89 2.02
N TYR A 3 5.43 5.91 1.76
CA TYR A 3 4.66 6.01 0.50
C TYR A 3 5.54 5.91 -0.75
N ARG A 4 6.72 6.54 -0.72
CA ARG A 4 7.70 6.52 -1.82
C ARG A 4 8.19 5.11 -2.20
N LEU A 5 8.05 4.11 -1.35
CA LEU A 5 8.39 2.73 -1.69
C LEU A 5 7.46 2.18 -2.80
N MET A 6 6.22 2.67 -2.87
CA MET A 6 5.25 2.27 -3.89
C MET A 6 5.65 2.65 -5.32
N ASP A 7 6.64 3.53 -5.49
CA ASP A 7 7.22 3.87 -6.79
C ASP A 7 7.92 2.69 -7.46
N VAL A 8 8.37 1.71 -6.66
CA VAL A 8 9.11 0.53 -7.14
C VAL A 8 8.43 -0.80 -6.84
N LEU A 9 7.41 -0.81 -5.96
CA LEU A 9 6.72 -2.05 -5.60
C LEU A 9 5.76 -2.50 -6.70
N ALA A 10 6.05 -3.68 -7.25
CA ALA A 10 5.16 -4.42 -8.12
C ALA A 10 4.71 -5.73 -7.46
N CYS A 11 3.61 -6.31 -7.95
CA CYS A 11 3.15 -7.61 -7.52
C CYS A 11 4.26 -8.69 -7.74
N PRO A 12 4.70 -9.42 -6.70
CA PRO A 12 5.72 -10.47 -6.83
C PRO A 12 5.37 -11.54 -7.86
N TYR A 13 4.07 -11.85 -8.02
CA TYR A 13 3.57 -12.90 -8.91
C TYR A 13 3.45 -12.49 -10.37
N CYS A 14 2.76 -11.37 -10.64
CA CYS A 14 2.39 -11.00 -12.02
C CYS A 14 3.02 -9.68 -12.50
N LYS A 15 3.93 -9.12 -11.70
CA LYS A 15 4.70 -7.89 -11.97
C LYS A 15 3.83 -6.65 -12.27
N THR A 16 2.56 -6.70 -11.89
CA THR A 16 1.65 -5.56 -12.03
C THR A 16 2.10 -4.40 -11.16
N PHE A 17 2.17 -3.24 -11.78
CA PHE A 17 2.50 -1.96 -11.18
C PHE A 17 1.50 -0.90 -11.68
N PRO A 18 1.01 -0.01 -10.80
CA PRO A 18 1.20 -0.01 -9.35
C PRO A 18 0.31 -1.05 -8.65
N LEU A 19 0.68 -1.40 -7.40
CA LEU A 19 -0.25 -2.03 -6.46
C LEU A 19 -1.21 -0.98 -5.90
N THR A 20 -2.45 -1.35 -5.63
CA THR A 20 -3.43 -0.48 -4.95
C THR A 20 -3.14 -0.46 -3.46
N LEU A 21 -2.82 0.70 -2.90
CA LEU A 21 -2.59 0.88 -1.46
C LEU A 21 -3.89 1.29 -0.76
N ILE A 22 -4.27 0.56 0.29
CA ILE A 22 -5.30 0.95 1.25
C ILE A 22 -4.62 1.25 2.58
N VAL A 23 -4.76 2.48 3.05
CA VAL A 23 -4.17 2.96 4.30
C VAL A 23 -5.21 2.86 5.40
N LEU A 24 -4.91 2.07 6.43
CA LEU A 24 -5.81 1.90 7.58
C LEU A 24 -5.35 2.75 8.76
N ARG A 25 -4.03 2.82 8.98
CA ARG A 25 -3.40 3.65 9.99
C ARG A 25 -2.12 4.26 9.46
N GLU A 26 -1.95 5.55 9.71
CA GLU A 26 -0.76 6.34 9.36
C GLU A 26 -0.10 6.88 10.63
N LYS A 27 1.21 7.09 10.58
CA LYS A 27 1.98 7.81 11.59
C LYS A 27 2.82 8.89 10.92
N GLU A 28 2.92 10.01 11.61
CA GLU A 28 3.78 11.13 11.21
C GLU A 28 5.05 11.19 12.05
N TYR A 29 6.13 11.60 11.38
CA TYR A 29 7.47 11.80 11.92
C TYR A 29 7.90 13.23 11.56
N PRO A 30 7.46 14.24 12.33
CA PRO A 30 7.62 15.66 12.00
C PRO A 30 9.07 16.12 11.91
N GLU A 31 9.98 15.40 12.55
CA GLU A 31 11.42 15.68 12.59
C GLU A 31 12.14 15.40 11.26
N ARG A 32 11.52 14.62 10.35
CA ARG A 32 12.15 14.24 9.07
C ARG A 32 12.18 15.41 8.10
N LYS A 33 13.34 15.62 7.49
CA LYS A 33 13.58 16.68 6.50
C LYS A 33 13.79 16.11 5.11
N TYR A 34 13.32 16.83 4.10
CA TYR A 34 13.55 16.47 2.71
C TYR A 34 14.99 16.81 2.32
N GLU A 35 15.82 15.79 2.14
CA GLU A 35 17.27 15.95 1.90
C GLU A 35 17.71 15.57 0.49
N TRP A 36 16.78 15.13 -0.37
CA TRP A 36 17.11 14.74 -1.73
C TRP A 36 17.31 15.96 -2.63
N SER A 37 18.26 15.85 -3.57
CA SER A 37 18.60 16.91 -4.52
C SER A 37 17.59 17.10 -5.64
N LYS A 38 16.68 16.14 -5.86
CA LYS A 38 15.64 16.18 -6.88
C LYS A 38 14.25 16.23 -6.25
N LYS A 39 13.29 16.88 -6.90
CA LYS A 39 11.87 16.85 -6.57
C LYS A 39 11.03 16.70 -7.85
N PRO A 40 10.10 15.73 -7.94
CA PRO A 40 9.77 14.73 -6.92
C PRO A 40 10.88 13.69 -6.71
N PHE A 41 10.89 13.04 -5.54
CA PHE A 41 11.79 11.90 -5.29
C PHE A 41 11.43 10.68 -6.15
N CYS A 42 10.13 10.36 -6.20
CA CYS A 42 9.58 9.26 -7.02
C CYS A 42 9.77 9.54 -8.51
N GLU A 43 10.02 8.49 -9.29
CA GLU A 43 10.27 8.58 -10.73
C GLU A 43 9.03 8.25 -11.56
N GLU A 44 8.25 7.24 -11.16
CA GLU A 44 7.14 6.70 -11.95
C GLU A 44 5.77 6.97 -11.32
N TYR A 45 5.62 6.76 -10.00
CA TYR A 45 4.34 6.81 -9.32
C TYR A 45 4.42 7.43 -7.91
N CYS A 46 3.54 8.40 -7.65
CA CYS A 46 3.36 9.00 -6.34
C CYS A 46 2.17 8.36 -5.62
N ALA A 47 2.43 7.46 -4.66
CA ALA A 47 1.35 6.84 -3.89
C ALA A 47 0.60 7.80 -2.95
N LEU A 48 1.26 8.85 -2.44
CA LEU A 48 0.59 9.84 -1.59
C LEU A 48 -0.52 10.60 -2.36
N LYS A 49 -0.31 10.86 -3.65
CA LYS A 49 -1.29 11.50 -4.53
C LYS A 49 -2.04 10.51 -5.44
N ASN A 50 -1.73 9.22 -5.34
CA ASN A 50 -2.29 8.15 -6.14
C ASN A 50 -2.25 8.45 -7.66
N VAL A 51 -1.07 8.83 -8.19
CA VAL A 51 -0.94 9.29 -9.57
C VAL A 51 0.43 8.93 -10.16
N PHE A 52 0.46 8.59 -11.46
CA PHE A 52 1.72 8.50 -12.20
C PHE A 52 2.33 9.89 -12.35
N ILE A 53 3.65 10.02 -12.14
CA ILE A 53 4.35 11.32 -12.14
C ILE A 53 4.13 12.06 -13.46
N LYS A 54 4.22 11.35 -14.60
CA LYS A 54 3.96 11.89 -15.95
C LYS A 54 2.55 12.46 -16.15
N ASN A 55 1.57 12.04 -15.33
CA ASN A 55 0.18 12.47 -15.42
C ASN A 55 -0.13 13.62 -14.45
N TYR A 56 0.83 14.06 -13.65
CA TYR A 56 0.64 15.17 -12.73
C TYR A 56 0.96 16.50 -13.43
N PRO A 57 0.08 17.52 -13.39
CA PRO A 57 0.26 18.76 -14.17
C PRO A 57 1.59 19.48 -13.93
N ASN A 58 2.06 19.51 -12.69
CA ASN A 58 3.35 20.07 -12.31
C ASN A 58 4.06 19.17 -11.28
N PRO A 59 4.92 18.22 -11.71
CA PRO A 59 5.56 17.26 -10.81
C PRO A 59 6.34 17.90 -9.65
N GLN A 60 6.87 19.11 -9.83
CA GLN A 60 7.62 19.84 -8.81
C GLN A 60 6.76 20.29 -7.62
N GLU A 61 5.43 20.35 -7.79
CA GLU A 61 4.47 20.71 -6.75
C GLU A 61 4.01 19.52 -5.88
N LEU A 62 4.46 18.30 -6.19
CA LEU A 62 4.16 17.14 -5.35
C LEU A 62 4.67 17.38 -3.92
N PRO A 63 3.87 17.08 -2.86
CA PRO A 63 4.21 17.45 -1.49
C PRO A 63 5.21 16.45 -0.88
N CYS A 64 6.40 16.35 -1.47
CA CYS A 64 7.43 15.40 -1.06
C CYS A 64 7.96 15.68 0.36
N GLU A 65 7.95 16.94 0.78
CA GLU A 65 8.32 17.42 2.12
C GLU A 65 7.34 16.96 3.19
N GLU A 66 6.06 16.79 2.84
CA GLU A 66 5.08 16.17 3.75
C GLU A 66 5.10 14.63 3.63
N CYS A 67 5.30 14.12 2.41
CA CYS A 67 5.40 12.68 2.15
C CYS A 67 6.53 12.00 2.95
N ILE A 68 7.65 12.68 3.17
CA ILE A 68 8.77 12.08 3.92
C ILE A 68 8.42 11.80 5.39
N LYS A 69 7.56 12.64 5.96
CA LYS A 69 7.12 12.58 7.36
C LYS A 69 6.08 11.48 7.59
N LYS A 70 5.38 11.02 6.55
CA LYS A 70 4.26 10.06 6.67
C LYS A 70 4.70 8.62 6.41
N GLU A 71 4.26 7.70 7.26
CA GLU A 71 4.37 6.26 7.06
C GLU A 71 3.05 5.53 7.31
N VAL A 72 2.72 4.59 6.43
CA VAL A 72 1.61 3.65 6.62
C VAL A 72 2.02 2.62 7.66
N VAL A 73 1.40 2.67 8.84
CA VAL A 73 1.68 1.72 9.94
C VAL A 73 0.94 0.41 9.69
N GLU A 74 -0.34 0.51 9.33
CA GLU A 74 -1.21 -0.63 9.05
C GLU A 74 -1.99 -0.36 7.77
N GLY A 75 -2.08 -1.35 6.90
CA GLY A 75 -2.66 -1.20 5.58
C GLY A 75 -2.63 -2.47 4.76
N VAL A 76 -3.14 -2.39 3.54
CA VAL A 76 -3.16 -3.50 2.58
C VAL A 76 -2.68 -3.01 1.23
N LEU A 77 -1.77 -3.76 0.60
CA LEU A 77 -1.46 -3.63 -0.81
C LEU A 77 -2.27 -4.66 -1.58
N TYR A 78 -2.97 -4.26 -2.63
CA TYR A 78 -3.78 -5.15 -3.45
C TYR A 78 -3.33 -5.12 -4.89
N CYS A 79 -3.22 -6.28 -5.51
CA CYS A 79 -2.91 -6.41 -6.93
C CYS A 79 -4.20 -6.41 -7.76
N PRO A 80 -4.45 -5.38 -8.60
CA PRO A 80 -5.68 -5.32 -9.40
C PRO A 80 -5.76 -6.42 -10.46
N LYS A 81 -4.63 -7.00 -10.87
CA LYS A 81 -4.58 -8.03 -11.92
C LYS A 81 -4.84 -9.45 -11.40
N CYS A 82 -4.19 -9.86 -10.31
CA CYS A 82 -4.26 -11.25 -9.83
C CYS A 82 -5.07 -11.44 -8.54
N GLY A 83 -5.59 -10.35 -7.95
CA GLY A 83 -6.44 -10.41 -6.76
C GLY A 83 -5.72 -10.70 -5.45
N ARG A 84 -4.37 -10.72 -5.47
CA ARG A 84 -3.58 -10.92 -4.25
C ARG A 84 -3.54 -9.66 -3.40
N TRP A 85 -3.67 -9.83 -2.10
CA TRP A 85 -3.44 -8.76 -1.13
C TRP A 85 -2.22 -9.08 -0.26
N TYR A 86 -1.51 -8.05 0.19
CA TYR A 86 -0.32 -8.15 1.03
C TYR A 86 -0.50 -7.23 2.24
N PRO A 87 -0.32 -7.73 3.48
CA PRO A 87 -0.48 -6.91 4.67
C PRO A 87 0.68 -5.94 4.83
N ILE A 88 0.39 -4.77 5.39
CA ILE A 88 1.36 -3.86 5.99
C ILE A 88 1.15 -3.96 7.51
N LYS A 89 2.14 -4.50 8.23
CA LYS A 89 2.12 -4.66 9.70
C LYS A 89 3.29 -3.88 10.28
N ASP A 90 3.03 -3.02 11.26
CA ASP A 90 4.05 -2.22 11.96
C ASP A 90 5.04 -1.55 11.01
N GLU A 91 4.49 -0.85 10.01
CA GLU A 91 5.25 -0.15 8.97
C GLU A 91 5.98 -1.04 7.95
N ILE A 92 5.90 -2.36 8.06
CA ILE A 92 6.59 -3.33 7.19
C ILE A 92 5.59 -3.95 6.20
N PRO A 93 5.75 -3.74 4.88
CA PRO A 93 4.95 -4.43 3.87
C PRO A 93 5.47 -5.85 3.67
N ILE A 94 4.59 -6.85 3.75
CA ILE A 94 4.94 -8.27 3.66
C ILE A 94 4.55 -8.80 2.27
N LEU A 95 5.47 -8.66 1.31
CA LEU A 95 5.30 -9.14 -0.07
C LEU A 95 5.86 -10.57 -0.26
N LEU A 96 5.70 -11.42 0.75
CA LEU A 96 6.11 -12.82 0.65
C LEU A 96 5.22 -13.58 -0.35
N PRO A 97 5.79 -14.53 -1.11
CA PRO A 97 5.02 -15.53 -1.84
C PRO A 97 4.03 -16.26 -0.92
N ASP A 98 2.87 -16.62 -1.46
CA ASP A 98 1.78 -17.34 -0.81
C ASP A 98 2.26 -18.57 -0.03
N GLU A 99 3.27 -19.29 -0.55
CA GLU A 99 3.81 -20.51 0.05
C GLU A 99 4.66 -20.24 1.30
N LEU A 100 5.13 -19.00 1.47
CA LEU A 100 5.92 -18.54 2.63
C LEU A 100 5.08 -17.73 3.62
N ARG A 101 3.77 -17.56 3.36
CA ARG A 101 2.87 -16.83 4.26
C ARG A 101 2.25 -17.76 5.28
N ASN A 102 2.17 -17.28 6.52
CA ASN A 102 1.46 -17.98 7.58
C ASN A 102 -0.05 -17.70 7.46
N ARG A 103 -0.81 -18.74 7.07
CA ARG A 103 -2.27 -18.66 6.86
C ARG A 103 -3.03 -18.21 8.10
N GLU A 104 -2.62 -18.63 9.29
CA GLU A 104 -3.28 -18.27 10.55
C GLU A 104 -3.06 -16.79 10.87
N GLU A 105 -1.82 -16.30 10.72
CA GLU A 105 -1.51 -14.88 10.89
C GLU A 105 -2.24 -14.00 9.88
N ASP A 106 -2.31 -14.41 8.62
CA ASP A 106 -3.02 -13.68 7.57
C ASP A 106 -4.51 -13.61 7.85
N LYS A 107 -5.10 -14.73 8.30
CA LYS A 107 -6.51 -14.77 8.68
C LYS A 107 -6.77 -13.86 9.87
N ALA A 108 -5.96 -13.95 10.94
CA ALA A 108 -6.09 -13.10 12.11
C ALA A 108 -5.94 -11.61 11.78
N PHE A 109 -4.99 -11.27 10.90
CA PHE A 109 -4.83 -9.91 10.39
C PHE A 109 -6.09 -9.45 9.65
N LEU A 110 -6.57 -10.24 8.68
CA LEU A 110 -7.71 -9.87 7.86
C LEU A 110 -9.00 -9.74 8.70
N GLU A 111 -9.20 -10.62 9.67
CA GLU A 111 -10.31 -10.52 10.64
C GLU A 111 -10.24 -9.27 11.49
N LYS A 112 -9.03 -8.90 11.96
CA LYS A 112 -8.79 -7.67 12.72
C LYS A 112 -9.14 -6.42 11.91
N VAL A 113 -8.75 -6.37 10.63
CA VAL A 113 -8.84 -5.15 9.83
C VAL A 113 -10.08 -5.06 8.92
N LYS A 114 -10.92 -6.10 8.86
CA LYS A 114 -12.05 -6.18 7.91
C LYS A 114 -12.99 -4.97 7.97
N ASP A 115 -13.32 -4.49 9.16
CA ASP A 115 -14.29 -3.42 9.34
C ASP A 115 -13.70 -2.08 8.89
N ASP A 116 -12.42 -1.84 9.20
CA ASP A 116 -11.69 -0.66 8.72
C ASP A 116 -11.45 -0.70 7.21
N LEU A 117 -11.17 -1.87 6.64
CA LEU A 117 -11.05 -2.04 5.19
C LEU A 117 -12.33 -1.62 4.47
N VAL A 118 -13.49 -2.11 4.94
CA VAL A 118 -14.79 -1.76 4.37
C VAL A 118 -15.12 -0.28 4.60
N ARG A 119 -14.76 0.27 5.77
CA ARG A 119 -14.97 1.70 6.07
C ARG A 119 -14.15 2.62 5.17
N VAL A 120 -12.88 2.30 4.93
CA VAL A 120 -11.95 3.14 4.14
C VAL A 120 -12.18 2.98 2.64
N ASN A 121 -12.42 1.75 2.18
CA ASN A 121 -12.67 1.46 0.77
C ASN A 121 -13.74 0.36 0.65
N PRO A 122 -15.03 0.70 0.64
CA PRO A 122 -16.11 -0.29 0.66
C PRO A 122 -16.04 -1.30 -0.48
N GLU A 123 -15.77 -0.84 -1.70
CA GLU A 123 -15.72 -1.71 -2.89
C GLU A 123 -14.57 -2.71 -2.79
N LEU A 124 -13.34 -2.21 -2.61
CA LEU A 124 -12.17 -3.08 -2.60
C LEU A 124 -12.03 -3.87 -1.30
N GLY A 125 -12.43 -3.29 -0.17
CA GLY A 125 -12.48 -3.97 1.12
C GLY A 125 -13.37 -5.21 1.08
N ASN A 126 -14.60 -5.07 0.57
CA ASN A 126 -15.50 -6.20 0.39
C ASN A 126 -14.92 -7.24 -0.58
N LYS A 127 -14.28 -6.80 -1.67
CA LYS A 127 -13.64 -7.71 -2.63
C LYS A 127 -12.49 -8.51 -2.01
N ILE A 128 -11.62 -7.87 -1.24
CA ILE A 128 -10.52 -8.54 -0.53
C ILE A 128 -11.08 -9.56 0.47
N ILE A 129 -12.09 -9.16 1.26
CA ILE A 129 -12.72 -10.03 2.27
C ILE A 129 -13.37 -11.25 1.62
N ARG A 130 -13.96 -11.12 0.43
CA ARG A 130 -14.71 -12.21 -0.20
C ARG A 130 -13.92 -13.07 -1.17
N GLU A 131 -12.99 -12.47 -1.91
CA GLU A 131 -12.36 -13.07 -3.08
C GLU A 131 -10.82 -12.93 -3.07
N GLY A 132 -10.28 -12.26 -2.05
CA GLY A 132 -8.85 -12.01 -1.91
C GLY A 132 -8.02 -13.28 -1.95
N ARG A 133 -6.83 -13.18 -2.55
CA ARG A 133 -5.80 -14.22 -2.55
C ARG A 133 -4.62 -13.80 -1.66
N PRO A 134 -3.89 -14.74 -1.04
CA PRO A 134 -4.11 -16.19 -1.06
C PRO A 134 -5.24 -16.66 -0.13
N LEU A 135 -5.75 -15.77 0.73
CA LEU A 135 -6.79 -16.05 1.70
C LEU A 135 -7.87 -14.96 1.67
N ASN A 136 -9.11 -15.36 1.94
CA ASN A 136 -10.26 -14.50 2.16
C ASN A 136 -11.09 -15.06 3.33
N LEU A 137 -12.13 -14.35 3.74
CA LEU A 137 -13.03 -14.71 4.84
C LEU A 137 -14.40 -15.22 4.36
N SER A 138 -14.56 -15.49 3.06
CA SER A 138 -15.73 -16.21 2.59
C SER A 138 -15.65 -17.65 3.10
N THR A 139 -16.74 -18.09 3.73
CA THR A 139 -16.91 -19.48 4.18
C THR A 139 -17.13 -20.40 2.99
#